data_AF-A0A9D7TSD3-F1
#
_entry.id   AF-A0A9D7TSD3-F1
#
_cell.length_a   1.000
_cell.length_b   1.000
_cell.length_c   1.000
_cell.angle_alpha   90.00
_cell.angle_beta   90.00
_cell.angle_gamma   90.00
#
_symmetry.space_group_name_H-M   'P 1'
#
loop_
_entity.id
_entity.type
_entity.pdbx_description
1 polymer ?
#
loop_
_entity_poly.entity_id
_entity_poly.type
_entity_poly.pdbx_seq_one_letter_code
_entity_poly.pdbx_strand_id
1 'polypeptide(L)'
;MEVRSNKEVGMEWAGKLGDVLNYEQPTKYIVSSDLYDDNFTTPVLTAGKTFILGYTDETDGIYSNLPVIIFDDFTTVSKYVDFEFKVKSSAMKILRAKEEIADIRYLFYLLQTLNLD
;
A
#
# COMPACT_ATOMS: atom_id res chain seq x y z
N MET A 1 36.31 -9.38 -38.95
CA MET A 1 35.94 -9.18 -37.55
C MET A 1 34.77 -8.21 -37.56
N GLU A 2 33.54 -8.71 -37.61
CA GLU A 2 32.34 -7.86 -37.62
C GLU A 2 32.01 -7.46 -36.19
N VAL A 3 31.97 -6.15 -35.95
CA VAL A 3 31.44 -5.57 -34.72
C VAL A 3 29.91 -5.65 -34.84
N ARG A 4 29.31 -6.62 -34.15
CA ARG A 4 27.86 -6.66 -34.00
C ARG A 4 27.44 -5.48 -33.13
N SER A 5 26.61 -4.61 -33.72
CA SER A 5 25.89 -3.54 -33.02
C SER A 5 25.16 -4.11 -31.80
N ASN A 6 25.54 -3.70 -30.59
CA ASN A 6 24.71 -3.87 -29.42
C ASN A 6 23.45 -3.04 -29.63
N LYS A 7 22.34 -3.70 -29.97
CA LYS A 7 21.03 -3.07 -29.98
C LYS A 7 20.62 -2.95 -28.51
N GLU A 8 20.73 -1.76 -27.93
CA GLU A 8 20.10 -1.46 -26.65
C GLU A 8 18.61 -1.77 -26.79
N VAL A 9 18.14 -2.78 -26.04
CA VAL A 9 16.71 -3.04 -25.91
C VAL A 9 16.21 -2.08 -24.84
N GLY A 10 16.02 -0.81 -25.24
CA GLY A 10 15.24 0.13 -24.45
C GLY A 10 13.77 -0.21 -24.60
N MET A 11 13.21 -1.02 -23.69
CA MET A 11 11.77 -1.10 -23.54
C MET A 11 11.31 0.07 -22.68
N GLU A 12 10.81 1.12 -23.33
CA GLU A 12 10.02 2.15 -22.64
C GLU A 12 8.67 1.56 -22.26
N TRP A 13 8.43 1.38 -20.96
CA TRP A 13 7.13 0.96 -20.46
C TRP A 13 6.24 2.18 -20.26
N ALA A 14 5.21 2.34 -21.08
CA ALA A 14 4.21 3.40 -20.99
C ALA A 14 2.87 2.83 -20.48
N GLY A 15 2.84 2.37 -19.22
CA GLY A 15 1.63 1.84 -18.58
C GLY A 15 1.14 2.70 -17.42
N LYS A 16 -0.13 2.55 -17.04
CA LYS A 16 -0.72 3.25 -15.89
C LYS A 16 -0.52 2.42 -14.62
N LEU A 17 -0.48 3.07 -13.45
CA LEU A 17 -0.43 2.38 -12.16
C LEU A 17 -1.59 1.39 -11.98
N GLY A 18 -2.78 1.72 -12.49
CA GLY A 18 -3.95 0.82 -12.47
C GLY A 18 -3.78 -0.47 -13.30
N ASP A 19 -2.81 -0.53 -14.20
CA ASP A 19 -2.50 -1.74 -14.98
C ASP A 19 -1.74 -2.76 -14.12
N VAL A 20 -1.05 -2.31 -13.06
CA VAL A 20 -0.20 -3.13 -12.17
C VAL A 20 -0.68 -3.19 -10.72
N LEU A 21 -1.60 -2.31 -10.32
CA LEU A 21 -2.17 -2.26 -8.97
C LEU A 21 -3.69 -2.50 -8.98
N ASN A 22 -4.16 -3.30 -8.03
CA ASN A 22 -5.56 -3.44 -7.65
C ASN A 22 -5.85 -2.52 -6.46
N TYR A 23 -7.02 -1.89 -6.47
CA TYR A 23 -7.49 -1.01 -5.40
C TYR A 23 -8.60 -1.68 -4.59
N GLU A 24 -8.49 -1.58 -3.27
CA GLU A 24 -9.53 -1.97 -2.33
C GLU A 24 -9.89 -0.81 -1.39
N GLN A 25 -11.21 -0.60 -1.19
CA GLN A 25 -11.71 0.37 -0.21
C GLN A 25 -11.54 -0.18 1.21
N PRO A 26 -11.12 0.65 2.18
CA PRO A 26 -10.80 0.20 3.53
C PRO A 26 -12.03 -0.03 4.43
N THR A 27 -13.26 0.24 3.95
CA THR A 27 -14.49 0.28 4.76
C THR A 27 -14.75 -0.98 5.59
N LYS A 28 -14.38 -2.16 5.07
CA LYS A 28 -14.55 -3.45 5.77
C LYS A 28 -13.63 -3.59 7.00
N TYR A 29 -12.59 -2.76 7.08
CA TYR A 29 -11.51 -2.86 8.05
C TYR A 29 -11.51 -1.68 9.05
N ILE A 30 -12.55 -0.85 9.00
CA ILE A 30 -12.72 0.27 9.93
C ILE A 30 -13.03 -0.28 11.32
N VAL A 31 -12.30 0.23 12.32
CA VAL A 31 -12.60 -0.05 13.73
C VAL A 31 -13.99 0.45 14.10
N SER A 32 -14.70 -0.32 14.91
CA SER A 32 -16.04 0.04 15.42
C SER A 32 -15.96 0.91 16.68
N SER A 33 -14.83 0.85 17.38
CA SER A 33 -14.57 1.52 18.66
C SER A 33 -13.30 2.38 18.63
N ASP A 34 -13.26 3.35 19.54
CA ASP A 34 -12.10 4.23 19.78
C ASP A 34 -11.33 3.85 21.05
N LEU A 35 -11.61 2.66 21.59
CA LEU A 35 -10.87 2.06 22.69
C LEU A 35 -9.57 1.45 22.15
N TYR A 36 -8.46 2.13 22.43
CA TYR A 36 -7.12 1.66 22.08
C TYR A 36 -6.29 1.47 23.35
N ASP A 37 -5.49 0.41 23.38
CA ASP A 37 -4.61 0.08 24.50
C ASP A 37 -3.36 -0.62 23.94
N ASP A 38 -2.18 -0.28 24.46
CA ASP A 38 -0.90 -0.84 24.01
C ASP A 38 -0.76 -2.35 24.34
N ASN A 39 -1.63 -2.89 25.20
CA ASN A 39 -1.70 -4.33 25.48
C ASN A 39 -2.51 -5.11 24.44
N PHE A 40 -3.23 -4.44 23.54
CA PHE A 40 -3.95 -5.09 22.45
C PHE A 40 -2.99 -5.42 21.28
N THR A 41 -3.44 -6.28 20.36
CA THR A 41 -2.53 -6.89 19.37
C THR A 41 -2.66 -6.30 17.97
N THR A 42 -3.85 -5.82 17.59
CA THR A 42 -4.12 -5.44 16.21
C THR A 42 -3.86 -3.95 16.01
N PRO A 43 -2.84 -3.53 15.23
CA PRO A 43 -2.56 -2.13 15.01
C PRO A 43 -3.66 -1.46 14.19
N VAL A 44 -3.99 -0.21 14.55
CA VAL A 44 -4.95 0.64 13.86
C VAL A 44 -4.21 1.72 13.08
N LEU A 45 -4.30 1.68 11.75
CA LEU A 45 -3.61 2.62 10.87
C LEU A 45 -4.40 3.90 10.60
N THR A 46 -3.68 5.00 10.37
CA THR A 46 -4.25 6.26 9.87
C THR A 46 -3.44 6.81 8.70
N ALA A 47 -4.11 7.61 7.86
CA ALA A 47 -3.48 8.43 6.82
C ALA A 47 -2.85 9.72 7.39
N GLY A 48 -3.04 10.01 8.69
CA GLY A 48 -2.55 11.23 9.32
C GLY A 48 -1.07 11.20 9.67
N LYS A 49 -0.62 12.20 10.43
CA LYS A 49 0.77 12.35 10.88
C LYS A 49 1.30 11.11 11.61
N THR A 50 0.45 10.43 12.37
CA THR A 50 0.79 9.22 13.10
C THR A 50 0.25 8.01 12.35
N PHE A 51 1.16 7.19 11.81
CA PHE A 51 0.78 6.05 10.97
C PHE A 51 0.03 4.96 11.76
N ILE A 52 0.54 4.58 12.95
CA ILE A 52 -0.15 3.68 13.88
C ILE A 52 -0.78 4.53 14.98
N LEU A 53 -2.11 4.53 15.08
CA LEU A 53 -2.86 5.30 16.09
C LEU A 53 -2.79 4.65 17.47
N GLY A 54 -2.72 3.33 17.51
CA GLY A 54 -2.81 2.48 18.69
C GLY A 54 -3.16 1.06 18.28
N TYR A 55 -3.54 0.23 19.24
CA TYR A 55 -3.94 -1.16 19.01
C TYR A 55 -5.37 -1.40 19.50
N THR A 56 -6.09 -2.32 18.85
CA THR A 56 -7.47 -2.70 19.18
C THR A 56 -7.56 -4.20 19.50
N ASP A 57 -8.50 -4.56 20.36
CA ASP A 57 -8.89 -5.94 20.67
C ASP A 57 -9.94 -6.50 19.70
N GLU A 58 -10.41 -5.70 18.73
CA GLU A 58 -11.33 -6.16 17.70
C GLU A 58 -10.71 -7.29 16.86
N THR A 59 -11.43 -8.41 16.76
CA THR A 59 -11.00 -9.59 16.00
C THR A 59 -11.62 -9.67 14.60
N ASP A 60 -12.72 -8.95 14.37
CA ASP A 60 -13.43 -8.95 13.10
C ASP A 60 -12.93 -7.84 12.16
N GLY A 61 -13.00 -8.08 10.85
CA GLY A 61 -12.62 -7.09 9.85
C GLY A 61 -11.13 -6.70 9.94
N ILE A 62 -10.25 -7.65 10.28
CA ILE A 62 -8.81 -7.47 10.20
C ILE A 62 -8.37 -7.66 8.74
N TYR A 63 -7.54 -6.74 8.24
CA TYR A 63 -6.90 -6.89 6.95
C TYR A 63 -5.69 -7.82 7.06
N SER A 64 -5.69 -8.91 6.31
CA SER A 64 -4.60 -9.91 6.33
C SER A 64 -4.03 -10.26 4.94
N ASN A 65 -4.48 -9.57 3.89
CA ASN A 65 -4.07 -9.86 2.51
C ASN A 65 -2.79 -9.11 2.11
N LEU A 66 -1.69 -9.54 2.71
CA LEU A 66 -0.42 -8.82 2.74
C LEU A 66 0.58 -9.34 1.69
N PRO A 67 1.60 -8.55 1.34
CA PRO A 67 1.81 -7.15 1.72
C PRO A 67 1.06 -6.17 0.82
N VAL A 68 0.85 -4.95 1.32
CA VAL A 68 0.09 -3.89 0.63
C VAL A 68 0.80 -2.54 0.70
N ILE A 69 0.36 -1.63 -0.15
CA ILE A 69 0.67 -0.20 -0.03
C ILE A 69 -0.57 0.51 0.46
N ILE A 70 -0.44 1.23 1.58
CA ILE A 70 -1.43 2.22 2.01
C ILE A 70 -1.09 3.53 1.32
N PHE A 71 -2.03 4.08 0.56
CA PHE A 71 -1.86 5.34 -0.17
C PHE A 71 -2.92 6.36 0.27
N ASP A 72 -2.47 7.53 0.68
CA ASP A 72 -3.34 8.69 0.95
C ASP A 72 -3.40 9.56 -0.32
N ASP A 73 -4.58 9.73 -0.90
CA ASP A 73 -4.75 10.49 -2.13
C ASP A 73 -4.84 12.01 -1.93
N PHE A 74 -4.92 12.49 -0.68
CA PHE A 74 -4.80 13.90 -0.36
C PHE A 74 -3.34 14.31 -0.15
N THR A 75 -2.55 13.47 0.51
CA THR A 75 -1.14 13.79 0.84
C THR A 75 -0.12 13.11 -0.06
N THR A 76 -0.58 12.22 -0.96
CA THR A 76 0.24 11.36 -1.86
C THR A 76 1.26 10.47 -1.16
N VAL A 77 1.24 10.43 0.17
CA VAL A 77 2.10 9.57 0.98
C VAL A 77 1.71 8.12 0.78
N SER A 78 2.70 7.28 0.53
CA SER A 78 2.57 5.82 0.49
C SER A 78 3.34 5.16 1.62
N LYS A 79 2.79 4.09 2.18
CA LYS A 79 3.40 3.26 3.22
C LYS A 79 3.31 1.80 2.83
N TYR A 80 4.43 1.09 2.92
CA TYR A 80 4.47 -0.36 2.78
C TYR A 80 4.02 -1.01 4.09
N VAL A 81 3.13 -2.00 4.01
CA VAL A 81 2.58 -2.71 5.16
C VAL A 81 2.62 -4.21 4.93
N ASP A 82 3.27 -4.92 5.85
CA ASP A 82 3.51 -6.36 5.84
C ASP A 82 3.02 -7.06 7.11
N PHE A 83 2.20 -6.39 7.91
CA PHE A 83 1.57 -6.91 9.12
C PHE A 83 0.04 -6.71 9.06
N GLU A 84 -0.72 -7.51 9.80
CA GLU A 84 -2.18 -7.42 9.84
C GLU A 84 -2.64 -6.13 10.53
N PHE A 85 -3.72 -5.52 10.06
CA PHE A 85 -4.16 -4.23 10.59
C PHE A 85 -5.66 -3.99 10.47
N LYS A 86 -6.15 -3.02 11.23
CA LYS A 86 -7.39 -2.30 10.98
C LYS A 86 -7.11 -0.84 10.65
N VAL A 87 -8.10 -0.09 10.20
CA VAL A 87 -7.95 1.32 9.84
C VAL A 87 -8.89 2.21 10.66
N LYS A 88 -8.49 3.46 10.89
CA LYS A 88 -9.34 4.42 11.63
C LYS A 88 -10.48 5.00 10.79
N SER A 89 -10.27 5.17 9.49
CA SER A 89 -11.24 5.81 8.60
C SER A 89 -11.08 5.36 7.16
N SER A 90 -12.00 5.80 6.30
CA SER A 90 -11.97 5.51 4.86
C SER A 90 -11.03 6.39 4.04
N ALA A 91 -10.26 7.27 4.68
CA ALA A 91 -9.41 8.27 4.01
C ALA A 91 -8.17 7.71 3.31
N MET A 92 -7.93 6.39 3.36
CA MET A 92 -6.79 5.75 2.72
C MET A 92 -7.22 4.72 1.67
N LYS A 93 -6.34 4.45 0.71
CA LYS A 93 -6.49 3.40 -0.30
C LYS A 93 -5.59 2.23 0.02
N ILE A 94 -6.12 1.02 -0.07
CA ILE A 94 -5.32 -0.20 0.05
C ILE A 94 -4.99 -0.67 -1.38
N LEU A 95 -3.71 -0.67 -1.72
CA LEU A 95 -3.21 -1.02 -3.04
C LEU A 95 -2.46 -2.35 -2.97
N ARG A 96 -2.83 -3.27 -3.85
CA ARG A 96 -2.20 -4.58 -4.02
C ARG A 96 -1.60 -4.72 -5.40
N ALA A 97 -0.50 -5.47 -5.51
CA ALA A 97 0.03 -5.79 -6.82
C ALA A 97 -0.89 -6.77 -7.55
N LYS A 98 -0.93 -6.64 -8.86
CA LYS A 98 -1.25 -7.74 -9.77
C LYS A 98 0.02 -8.59 -9.86
N GLU A 99 0.10 -9.58 -8.99
CA GLU A 99 1.31 -10.37 -8.72
C GLU A 99 1.85 -11.09 -9.98
N GLU A 100 0.99 -11.33 -10.96
CA GLU A 100 1.37 -11.87 -12.27
C GLU A 100 2.13 -10.86 -13.16
N ILE A 101 2.15 -9.58 -12.79
CA ILE A 101 2.75 -8.48 -13.56
C ILE A 101 3.94 -7.87 -12.82
N ALA A 102 3.83 -7.64 -11.51
CA ALA A 102 4.87 -6.94 -10.74
C ALA A 102 4.88 -7.31 -9.25
N ASP A 103 6.05 -7.17 -8.61
CA ASP A 103 6.21 -7.30 -7.15
C ASP A 103 5.81 -5.97 -6.46
N ILE A 104 5.01 -6.07 -5.40
CA ILE A 104 4.50 -4.90 -4.67
C ILE A 104 5.59 -4.08 -3.97
N ARG A 105 6.71 -4.68 -3.55
CA ARG A 105 7.86 -3.93 -3.00
C ARG A 105 8.53 -3.11 -4.09
N TYR A 106 8.67 -3.66 -5.29
CA TYR A 106 9.17 -2.89 -6.43
C TYR A 106 8.24 -1.70 -6.74
N LEU A 107 6.93 -1.94 -6.80
CA LEU A 107 5.95 -0.88 -7.02
C LEU A 107 5.98 0.18 -5.92
N PHE A 108 6.17 -0.21 -4.66
CA PHE A 108 6.33 0.72 -3.54
C PHE A 108 7.54 1.65 -3.73
N TYR A 109 8.71 1.09 -4.06
CA TYR A 109 9.90 1.90 -4.32
C TYR A 109 9.74 2.76 -5.57
N LEU A 110 9.09 2.26 -6.62
CA LEU A 110 8.76 3.06 -7.79
C LEU A 110 7.89 4.28 -7.41
N LEU A 111 6.85 4.09 -6.59
CA LEU A 111 6.02 5.19 -6.09
C LEU A 111 6.84 6.23 -5.31
N GLN A 112 7.88 5.82 -4.55
CA GLN A 112 8.75 6.77 -3.84
C GLN A 112 9.58 7.66 -4.77
N THR A 113 9.76 7.26 -6.03
CA THR A 113 10.51 8.04 -7.03
C THR A 113 9.62 8.99 -7.84
N LEU A 114 8.30 8.88 -7.71
CA LEU A 114 7.38 9.75 -8.42
C LEU A 114 7.25 11.08 -7.66
N ASN A 115 7.55 12.19 -8.33
CA ASN A 115 7.15 13.51 -7.84
C ASN A 115 5.67 13.69 -8.15
N LEU A 116 4.84 13.45 -7.12
CA LEU A 116 3.40 13.68 -7.16
C LEU A 116 3.14 15.07 -6.53
N ASP A 117 3.15 16.10 -7.38
CA ASP A 117 2.81 17.49 -7.03
C ASP A 117 1.30 17.76 -7.04
#